data_AF-X1IF73-F1
#
_entry.id   AF-X1IF73-F1
#
_cell.length_a   1.000
_cell.length_b   1.000
_cell.length_c   1.000
_cell.angle_alpha   90.00
_cell.angle_beta   90.00
_cell.angle_gamma   90.00
#
_symmetry.space_group_name_H-M   'P 1'
#
loop_
_entity.id
_entity.type
_entity.pdbx_description
1 polymer ?
#
loop_
_entity_poly.entity_id
_entity_poly.type
_entity_poly.pdbx_seq_one_letter_code
_entity_poly.pdbx_strand_id
1 'polypeptide(L)'
;MSSIQAFAPAAGTVDVPADALAALVRDAGAPRFIETLLAFCRQSIGADFVSVFARAGAGGPRLVGTATTTGPDNTRRAAEGYMQHYASDVNFALMARADDRTYMTYQTAAD
;
A
#
# COMPACT_ATOMS: atom_id res chain seq x y z
N MET A 1 21.96 11.19 -6.50
CA MET A 1 21.02 12.08 -5.76
C MET A 1 19.68 12.01 -6.48
N SER A 2 18.70 11.25 -5.98
CA SER A 2 17.36 11.23 -6.56
C SER A 2 16.57 12.43 -6.05
N SER A 3 16.07 13.27 -6.96
CA SER A 3 15.17 14.37 -6.61
C SER A 3 13.83 13.80 -6.18
N ILE A 4 13.42 14.05 -4.94
CA ILE A 4 12.08 13.74 -4.47
C ILE A 4 11.14 14.79 -5.08
N GLN A 5 10.40 14.41 -6.12
CA GLN A 5 9.31 15.22 -6.63
C GLN A 5 8.07 14.95 -5.78
N ALA A 6 7.42 16.02 -5.31
CA ALA A 6 6.08 15.91 -4.77
C ALA A 6 5.18 15.30 -5.84
N PHE A 7 4.33 14.34 -5.45
CA PHE A 7 3.30 13.80 -6.34
C PHE A 7 2.46 14.96 -6.88
N ALA A 8 2.71 15.33 -8.14
CA ALA A 8 1.77 16.11 -8.90
C ALA A 8 0.70 15.12 -9.35
N PRO A 9 -0.57 15.25 -8.92
CA PRO A 9 -1.62 14.40 -9.44
C PRO A 9 -1.74 14.69 -10.93
N ALA A 10 -1.08 13.89 -11.76
CA ALA A 10 -1.61 13.64 -13.08
C ALA A 10 -2.98 13.01 -12.81
N ALA A 11 -4.05 13.72 -13.13
CA ALA A 11 -5.40 13.21 -12.99
C ALA A 11 -5.53 11.97 -13.88
N GLY A 12 -5.20 10.81 -13.33
CA GLY A 12 -5.39 9.52 -13.94
C GLY A 12 -6.78 9.01 -13.57
N THR A 13 -7.55 8.63 -14.56
CA THR A 13 -8.77 7.84 -14.34
C THR A 13 -8.34 6.39 -14.11
N VAL A 14 -8.75 5.82 -12.98
CA VAL A 14 -8.63 4.40 -12.70
C VAL A 14 -10.02 3.81 -12.81
N ASP A 15 -10.16 2.72 -13.57
CA ASP A 15 -11.40 1.98 -13.61
C ASP A 15 -11.61 1.25 -12.27
N VAL A 16 -12.72 1.58 -11.60
CA VAL A 16 -13.04 1.04 -10.29
C VAL A 16 -14.15 0.00 -10.45
N PRO A 17 -13.87 -1.30 -10.22
CA PRO A 17 -14.89 -2.32 -10.30
C PRO A 17 -15.85 -2.17 -9.13
N ALA A 18 -17.11 -1.81 -9.41
CA ALA A 18 -18.12 -1.50 -8.39
C ALA A 18 -18.31 -2.66 -7.40
N ASP A 19 -18.35 -3.90 -7.88
CA ASP A 19 -18.50 -5.09 -7.04
C ASP A 19 -17.29 -5.31 -6.12
N ALA A 20 -16.08 -5.09 -6.63
CA ALA A 20 -14.85 -5.21 -5.85
C ALA A 20 -14.76 -4.10 -4.78
N LEU A 21 -15.16 -2.88 -5.13
CA LEU A 21 -15.27 -1.78 -4.16
C LEU A 21 -16.30 -2.09 -3.07
N ALA A 22 -17.47 -2.61 -3.45
CA ALA A 22 -18.50 -2.98 -2.49
C ALA A 22 -18.04 -4.11 -1.56
N ALA A 23 -17.30 -5.09 -2.06
CA ALA A 23 -16.68 -6.13 -1.25
C ALA A 23 -15.64 -5.55 -0.29
N LEU A 24 -14.78 -4.65 -0.77
CA LEU A 24 -13.76 -3.98 0.05
C LEU A 24 -14.38 -3.20 1.21
N VAL A 25 -15.44 -2.43 0.95
CA VAL A 25 -16.15 -1.68 1.99
C VAL A 25 -16.80 -2.63 2.99
N ARG A 26 -17.39 -3.73 2.53
CA ARG A 26 -18.03 -4.72 3.40
C ARG A 26 -17.05 -5.43 4.33
N ASP A 27 -15.85 -5.73 3.83
CA ASP A 27 -14.82 -6.43 4.58
C ASP A 27 -13.94 -5.48 5.42
N ALA A 28 -14.24 -4.19 5.46
CA ALA A 28 -13.52 -3.24 6.29
C ALA A 28 -13.54 -3.68 7.77
N GLY A 29 -12.35 -3.92 8.33
CA GLY A 29 -12.19 -4.43 9.70
C GLY A 29 -12.38 -5.94 9.87
N ALA A 30 -12.70 -6.68 8.81
CA ALA A 30 -12.77 -8.14 8.85
C ALA A 30 -11.38 -8.78 8.64
N PRO A 31 -11.15 -10.03 9.10
CA PRO A 31 -9.87 -10.72 8.90
C PRO A 31 -9.44 -10.84 7.43
N ARG A 32 -10.41 -10.91 6.51
CA ARG A 32 -10.20 -11.07 5.07
C ARG A 32 -9.90 -9.76 4.32
N PHE A 33 -9.82 -8.64 5.04
CA PHE A 33 -9.72 -7.31 4.44
C PHE A 33 -8.53 -7.17 3.49
N ILE A 34 -7.37 -7.73 3.87
CA ILE A 34 -6.12 -7.58 3.12
C ILE A 34 -6.19 -8.37 1.80
N GLU A 35 -6.80 -9.56 1.78
CA GLU A 35 -7.04 -10.30 0.54
C GLU A 35 -8.05 -9.59 -0.37
N THR A 36 -9.14 -9.07 0.20
CA THR A 36 -10.14 -8.30 -0.56
C THR A 36 -9.54 -7.02 -1.16
N LEU A 37 -8.63 -6.35 -0.42
CA LEU A 37 -7.89 -5.19 -0.91
C LEU A 37 -6.97 -5.55 -2.07
N LEU A 38 -6.23 -6.67 -2.00
CA LEU A 38 -5.43 -7.14 -3.13
C LEU A 38 -6.32 -7.44 -4.35
N ALA A 39 -7.47 -8.10 -4.17
CA ALA A 39 -8.38 -8.40 -5.26
C ALA A 39 -8.90 -7.11 -5.95
N PHE A 40 -9.24 -6.10 -5.14
CA PHE A 40 -9.64 -4.77 -5.64
C PHE A 40 -8.51 -4.08 -6.42
N CYS A 41 -7.30 -4.00 -5.85
CA CYS A 41 -6.15 -3.36 -6.49
C CYS A 41 -5.71 -4.11 -7.75
N ARG A 42 -5.81 -5.43 -7.79
CA ARG A 42 -5.51 -6.24 -8.97
C ARG A 42 -6.44 -5.89 -10.13
N GLN A 43 -7.74 -5.77 -9.88
CA GLN A 43 -8.72 -5.43 -10.92
C GLN A 43 -8.60 -3.97 -11.38
N SER A 44 -8.20 -3.07 -10.49
CA SER A 44 -8.16 -1.63 -10.79
C SER A 44 -6.84 -1.19 -11.44
N ILE A 45 -5.71 -1.72 -10.99
CA ILE A 45 -4.36 -1.26 -11.37
C ILE A 45 -3.36 -2.40 -11.64
N GLY A 46 -3.83 -3.65 -11.70
CA GLY A 46 -2.96 -4.80 -11.97
C GLY A 46 -1.99 -5.14 -10.82
N ALA A 47 -2.30 -4.75 -9.59
CA ALA A 47 -1.43 -5.05 -8.45
C ALA A 47 -1.26 -6.57 -8.20
N ASP A 48 -0.03 -7.00 -7.96
CA ASP A 48 0.33 -8.36 -7.53
C ASP A 48 0.65 -8.45 -6.03
N PHE A 49 0.68 -7.30 -5.36
CA PHE A 49 1.14 -7.15 -3.99
C PHE A 49 0.48 -5.96 -3.30
N VAL A 50 0.09 -6.14 -2.04
CA VAL A 50 -0.35 -5.06 -1.14
C VAL A 50 0.20 -5.30 0.26
N SER A 51 0.68 -4.24 0.90
CA SER A 51 0.97 -4.19 2.34
C SER A 51 0.30 -2.99 2.98
N VAL A 52 -0.31 -3.19 4.14
CA VAL A 52 -0.92 -2.13 4.94
C VAL A 52 -0.10 -1.95 6.22
N PHE A 53 0.32 -0.71 6.47
CA PHE A 53 1.01 -0.32 7.69
C PHE A 53 0.18 0.73 8.43
N ALA A 54 0.12 0.62 9.76
CA ALA A 54 -0.47 1.60 10.63
C ALA A 54 0.63 2.27 11.46
N ARG A 55 0.54 3.59 11.64
CA ARG A 55 1.38 4.33 12.58
C ARG A 55 0.49 5.02 13.59
N ALA A 56 0.75 4.78 14.88
CA ALA A 56 0.10 5.48 15.98
C ALA A 56 1.12 6.38 16.69
N GLY A 57 0.89 7.70 16.65
CA GLY A 57 1.75 8.70 17.30
C GLY A 57 3.20 8.69 16.81
N ALA A 58 4.14 8.80 17.75
CA ALA A 58 5.57 8.87 17.48
C ALA A 58 6.25 7.51 17.21
N GLY A 59 5.51 6.41 17.25
CA GLY A 59 6.05 5.07 17.01
C GLY A 59 6.42 4.80 15.54
N GLY A 60 7.22 3.75 15.32
CA GLY A 60 7.47 3.20 13.98
C GLY A 60 6.20 2.59 13.36
N PRO A 61 6.21 2.33 12.05
CA PRO A 61 5.09 1.70 11.37
C PRO A 61 4.91 0.28 11.91
N ARG A 62 3.67 -0.16 12.05
CA ARG A 62 3.30 -1.53 12.40
C ARG A 62 2.61 -2.15 11.21
N LEU A 63 3.08 -3.32 10.80
CA LEU A 63 2.41 -4.09 9.75
C LEU A 63 1.02 -4.52 10.24
N VAL A 64 -0.01 -4.16 9.49
CA VAL A 64 -1.38 -4.65 9.66
C VAL A 64 -1.56 -5.96 8.92
N GLY A 65 -1.05 -6.04 7.68
CA GLY A 65 -1.06 -7.27 6.90
C GLY A 65 -0.53 -7.07 5.49
N THR A 66 -0.25 -8.19 4.83
CA THR A 66 0.25 -8.24 3.46
C THR A 66 -0.49 -9.34 2.70
N ALA A 67 -0.75 -9.13 1.41
CA ALA A 67 -1.22 -10.15 0.49
C ALA A 67 -0.48 -10.07 -0.84
N THR A 68 -0.31 -11.22 -1.49
CA THR A 68 0.32 -11.33 -2.81
C THR A 68 -0.32 -12.44 -3.65
N THR A 69 -0.20 -12.32 -4.97
CA THR A 69 -0.63 -13.34 -5.94
C THR A 69 0.37 -14.49 -6.08
N THR A 70 1.58 -14.36 -5.53
CA THR A 70 2.71 -15.28 -5.76
C THR A 70 2.97 -16.30 -4.64
N GLY A 71 2.12 -16.33 -3.60
CA GLY A 71 2.17 -17.29 -2.50
C GLY A 71 2.65 -16.73 -1.15
N PRO A 72 2.36 -17.44 -0.05
CA PRO A 72 2.50 -16.91 1.32
C PRO A 72 3.94 -16.62 1.77
N ASP A 73 4.94 -17.30 1.23
CA ASP A 73 6.34 -17.03 1.57
C ASP A 73 6.81 -15.66 1.07
N ASN A 74 6.28 -15.20 -0.07
CA ASN A 74 6.59 -13.88 -0.62
C ASN A 74 5.92 -12.77 0.18
N THR A 75 4.74 -13.02 0.73
CA THR A 75 4.05 -12.13 1.68
C THR A 75 4.95 -11.79 2.87
N ARG A 76 5.54 -12.82 3.49
CA ARG A 76 6.41 -12.66 4.66
C ARG A 76 7.70 -11.93 4.31
N ARG A 77 8.37 -12.32 3.22
CA ARG A 77 9.64 -11.69 2.80
C ARG A 77 9.48 -10.22 2.43
N ALA A 78 8.38 -9.86 1.78
CA ALA A 78 8.12 -8.47 1.42
C ALA A 78 7.79 -7.60 2.64
N ALA A 79 7.02 -8.14 3.59
CA ALA A 79 6.78 -7.50 4.88
C ALA A 79 8.07 -7.29 5.69
N GLU A 80 8.90 -8.33 5.81
CA GLU A 80 10.21 -8.26 6.49
C GLU A 80 11.15 -7.26 5.82
N GLY A 81 11.23 -7.30 4.48
CA GLY A 81 12.07 -6.38 3.70
C GLY A 81 11.66 -4.92 3.90
N TYR A 82 10.36 -4.61 3.91
CA TYR A 82 9.90 -3.26 4.22
C TYR A 82 10.29 -2.85 5.64
N MET A 83 10.05 -3.70 6.64
CA MET A 83 10.36 -3.38 8.04
C MET A 83 11.87 -3.18 8.30
N GLN A 84 12.74 -3.74 7.47
CA GLN A 84 14.20 -3.52 7.54
C GLN A 84 14.62 -2.18 6.92
N HIS A 85 13.85 -1.65 5.97
CA HIS A 85 14.25 -0.50 5.15
C HIS A 85 13.31 0.71 5.23
N TYR A 86 12.25 0.64 6.05
CA TYR A 86 11.23 1.71 6.11
C TYR A 86 11.84 3.07 6.45
N ALA A 87 12.89 3.14 7.28
CA ALA A 87 13.52 4.40 7.65
C ALA A 87 14.18 5.12 6.45
N SER A 88 14.56 4.37 5.43
CA SER A 88 15.07 4.87 4.14
C SER A 88 14.01 4.96 3.05
N ASP A 89 12.78 4.52 3.33
CA ASP A 89 11.69 4.53 2.35
C ASP A 89 11.12 5.95 2.19
N VAL A 90 11.07 6.41 0.94
CA VAL A 90 10.48 7.72 0.59
C VAL A 90 9.02 7.81 1.03
N ASN A 91 8.25 6.73 0.93
CA ASN A 91 6.85 6.66 1.36
C ASN A 91 6.73 6.81 2.88
N PHE A 92 7.70 6.29 3.64
CA PHE A 92 7.75 6.48 5.09
C PHE A 92 8.15 7.91 5.47
N ALA A 93 9.11 8.50 4.77
CA ALA A 93 9.49 9.91 4.96
C ALA A 93 8.31 10.85 4.65
N LEU A 94 7.50 10.54 3.63
CA LEU A 94 6.27 11.25 3.32
C LEU A 94 5.22 11.07 4.43
N MET A 95 5.05 9.85 4.96
CA MET A 95 4.20 9.60 6.14
C MET A 95 4.60 10.44 7.33
N ALA A 96 5.89 10.50 7.63
CA ALA A 96 6.41 11.12 8.82
C ALA A 96 6.34 12.65 8.79
N ARG A 97 6.16 13.24 7.61
CA ARG A 97 6.02 14.68 7.38
C ARG A 97 4.59 15.11 7.12
N ALA A 98 3.64 14.18 7.00
CA ALA A 98 2.25 14.49 6.72
C ALA A 98 1.55 14.91 8.02
N ASP A 99 1.31 16.22 8.17
CA ASP A 99 0.49 16.81 9.23
C ASP A 99 -0.99 16.44 9.04
N ASP A 100 -1.37 15.22 9.41
CA ASP A 100 -2.74 14.67 9.36
C ASP A 100 -3.34 14.45 7.95
N ARG A 101 -2.50 14.23 6.92
CA ARG A 101 -2.96 14.02 5.53
C ARG A 101 -2.87 12.56 5.07
N THR A 102 -3.87 12.10 4.32
CA THR A 102 -3.79 10.89 3.50
C THR A 102 -2.95 11.16 2.25
N TYR A 103 -1.92 10.36 2.00
CA TYR A 103 -1.10 10.43 0.79
C TYR A 103 -1.05 9.05 0.12
N MET A 104 -1.06 9.04 -1.22
CA MET A 104 -0.93 7.85 -2.04
C MET A 104 0.37 7.96 -2.83
N THR A 105 1.15 6.89 -2.84
CA THR A 105 2.39 6.79 -3.60
C THR A 105 2.27 5.62 -4.56
N TYR A 106 2.56 5.85 -5.84
CA TYR A 106 2.61 4.82 -6.87
C TYR A 106 4.05 4.69 -7.36
N GLN A 107 4.55 3.46 -7.43
CA GLN A 107 5.89 3.15 -7.92
C GLN A 107 5.75 2.03 -8.95
N THR A 108 6.27 2.27 -10.15
CA THR A 108 6.51 1.22 -11.14
C THR A 108 7.93 0.70 -10.96
N ALA A 109 8.12 -0.62 -11.01
CA ALA A 109 9.45 -1.17 -11.24
C ALA A 109 9.95 -0.61 -12.59
N ALA A 110 11.09 0.06 -12.60
CA ALA A 110 11.81 0.31 -13.84
C ALA A 110 12.54 -0.98 -14.21
N ASP A 111 12.46 -1.37 -15.48
CA ASP A 111 13.27 -2.45 -16.05
C ASP A 111 14.77 -2.25 -15.80
#